data_AF-A0A962W653-F1
#
_entry.id   AF-A0A962W653-F1
#
_cell.length_a   1.000
_cell.length_b   1.000
_cell.length_c   1.000
_cell.angle_alpha   90.00
_cell.angle_beta   90.00
_cell.angle_gamma   90.00
#
_symmetry.space_group_name_H-M   'P 1'
#
loop_
_entity.id
_entity.type
_entity.pdbx_description
1 polymer ?
#
loop_
_entity_poly.entity_id
_entity_poly.type
_entity_poly.pdbx_seq_one_letter_code
_entity_poly.pdbx_strand_id
1 'polypeptide(L)'
;LQLAQAYAALANDGVMVPATLLKRDAPVKGERVFSAPTAVAVRRMLETVTTTDGTAPDAAVLGYRVAGKTGTVKKFGPQGYSDDRYLALFAGMAPAQHPRFVLAVMLNEPQAGKFYGGQVAGPVFSAVMAEALRLQNVAPDVAIDPSVRVAQGGAAR
;
A
#
# COMPACT_ATOMS: atom_id res chain seq x y z
N LEU A 1 -2.72 -2.37 12.76
CA LEU A 1 -2.10 -3.72 12.68
C LEU A 1 -3.00 -4.73 11.94
N GLN A 2 -4.22 -4.99 12.42
CA GLN A 2 -5.12 -5.99 11.82
C GLN A 2 -5.34 -5.82 10.30
N LEU A 3 -5.51 -4.57 9.83
CA LEU A 3 -5.66 -4.27 8.41
C LEU A 3 -4.45 -4.75 7.58
N ALA A 4 -3.23 -4.46 8.05
CA ALA A 4 -2.02 -4.93 7.37
C ALA A 4 -1.92 -6.46 7.38
N GLN A 5 -2.32 -7.12 8.47
CA GLN A 5 -2.33 -8.58 8.54
C GLN A 5 -3.36 -9.22 7.59
N ALA A 6 -4.53 -8.59 7.43
CA ALA A 6 -5.53 -9.03 6.46
C ALA A 6 -4.99 -8.92 5.02
N TYR A 7 -4.34 -7.81 4.67
CA TYR A 7 -3.66 -7.66 3.39
C TYR A 7 -2.48 -8.63 3.23
N ALA A 8 -1.79 -8.98 4.31
CA ALA A 8 -0.72 -9.99 4.29
C ALA A 8 -1.25 -11.37 3.90
N ALA A 9 -2.48 -11.73 4.28
CA ALA A 9 -3.10 -12.97 3.83
C ALA A 9 -3.34 -12.98 2.31
N LEU A 10 -3.77 -11.85 1.73
CA LEU A 10 -3.91 -11.71 0.27
C LEU A 10 -2.55 -11.73 -0.44
N ALA A 11 -1.56 -11.09 0.16
CA ALA A 11 -0.18 -11.05 -0.34
C ALA A 11 0.48 -12.44 -0.35
N ASN A 12 0.15 -13.27 0.64
CA ASN A 12 0.72 -14.59 0.87
C ASN A 12 -0.21 -15.73 0.38
N ASP A 13 -0.78 -15.57 -0.82
CA ASP A 13 -1.57 -16.60 -1.51
C ASP A 13 -2.70 -17.22 -0.67
N GLY A 14 -3.32 -16.40 0.18
CA GLY A 14 -4.46 -16.78 1.02
C GLY A 14 -4.07 -17.39 2.38
N VAL A 15 -2.79 -17.39 2.76
CA VAL A 15 -2.32 -17.90 4.05
C VAL A 15 -2.04 -16.75 5.01
N MET A 16 -2.85 -16.65 6.07
CA MET A 16 -2.67 -15.68 7.13
C MET A 16 -1.62 -16.18 8.13
N VAL A 17 -0.51 -15.45 8.25
CA VAL A 17 0.51 -15.70 9.27
C VAL A 17 0.33 -14.67 10.40
N PRO A 18 0.41 -15.07 11.68
CA PRO A 18 0.41 -14.14 12.80
C PRO A 18 1.53 -13.10 12.70
N ALA A 19 1.21 -11.83 12.90
CA ALA A 19 2.22 -10.77 12.94
C ALA A 19 3.15 -10.96 14.15
N THR A 20 4.46 -10.80 13.95
CA THR A 20 5.46 -10.86 15.02
C THR A 20 6.29 -9.58 15.05
N LEU A 21 6.51 -9.05 16.26
CA LEU A 21 7.40 -7.88 16.47
C LEU A 21 8.84 -8.31 16.73
N LEU A 22 9.01 -9.48 17.35
CA LEU A 22 10.30 -10.09 17.58
C LEU A 22 10.64 -11.01 16.41
N LYS A 23 11.88 -10.92 15.94
CA LYS A 23 12.43 -11.83 14.92
C LYS A 23 12.23 -13.28 15.37
N ARG A 24 11.85 -14.13 14.41
CA ARG A 24 11.71 -15.57 14.61
C ARG A 24 12.76 -16.30 13.79
N ASP A 25 13.34 -17.33 14.39
CA ASP A 25 14.35 -18.17 13.73
C ASP A 25 13.73 -19.22 12.81
N ALA A 26 12.46 -19.57 13.06
CA ALA A 26 11.68 -20.49 12.25
C ALA A 26 10.39 -19.82 11.73
N PRO A 27 9.89 -20.24 10.54
CA PRO A 27 8.60 -19.77 10.02
C PRO A 27 7.46 -20.07 11.00
N VAL A 28 6.61 -19.07 11.23
CA VAL A 28 5.39 -19.25 12.03
C VAL A 28 4.35 -19.95 11.16
N LYS A 29 3.71 -21.00 11.70
CA LYS A 29 2.62 -21.70 11.00
C LYS A 29 1.46 -20.74 10.76
N GLY A 30 1.08 -20.58 9.50
CA GLY A 30 -0.09 -19.81 9.09
C GLY A 30 -1.36 -20.67 8.94
N GLU A 31 -2.49 -19.99 8.80
CA GLU A 31 -3.79 -20.58 8.51
C GLU A 31 -4.26 -20.16 7.12
N ARG A 32 -4.80 -21.10 6.35
CA ARG A 32 -5.38 -20.79 5.03
C ARG A 32 -6.77 -20.21 5.19
N VAL A 33 -6.93 -18.94 4.85
CA VAL A 33 -8.21 -18.21 4.87
C VAL A 33 -8.80 -18.01 3.47
N PHE A 34 -7.97 -18.08 2.43
CA PHE A 34 -8.40 -18.06 1.02
C PHE A 34 -7.69 -19.14 0.19
N SER A 35 -8.32 -19.54 -0.92
CA SER A 35 -7.60 -20.28 -1.96
C SER A 35 -6.54 -19.37 -2.60
N ALA A 36 -5.42 -19.95 -3.05
CA ALA A 36 -4.39 -19.19 -3.76
C ALA A 36 -4.95 -18.51 -5.03
N PRO A 37 -5.76 -19.18 -5.89
CA PRO A 37 -6.39 -18.53 -7.04
C PRO A 37 -7.27 -17.33 -6.64
N THR A 38 -8.04 -17.42 -5.56
CA THR A 38 -8.85 -16.32 -5.05
C THR A 38 -7.98 -15.14 -4.63
N ALA A 39 -6.90 -15.38 -3.87
CA ALA A 39 -6.00 -14.32 -3.43
C ALA A 39 -5.29 -13.63 -4.62
N VAL A 40 -4.86 -14.39 -5.63
CA VAL A 40 -4.33 -13.85 -6.90
C VAL A 40 -5.37 -12.98 -7.62
N ALA A 41 -6.61 -13.46 -7.75
CA ALA A 41 -7.67 -12.71 -8.42
C ALA A 41 -7.96 -11.38 -7.72
N VAL A 42 -8.07 -11.39 -6.38
CA VAL A 42 -8.29 -10.17 -5.59
C VAL A 42 -7.13 -9.19 -5.74
N ARG A 43 -5.87 -9.67 -5.69
CA ARG A 43 -4.70 -8.80 -5.94
C ARG A 43 -4.80 -8.10 -7.28
N ARG A 44 -5.09 -8.84 -8.37
CA ARG A 44 -5.26 -8.25 -9.70
C ARG A 44 -6.36 -7.20 -9.76
N MET A 45 -7.49 -7.43 -9.10
CA MET A 45 -8.57 -6.45 -9.00
C MET A 45 -8.10 -5.16 -8.30
N LEU A 46 -7.31 -5.31 -7.22
CA LEU A 46 -6.79 -4.19 -6.43
C LEU A 46 -5.70 -3.39 -7.15
N GLU A 47 -5.08 -3.92 -8.20
CA GLU A 47 -4.09 -3.16 -8.99
C GLU A 47 -4.72 -1.99 -9.73
N THR A 48 -5.97 -2.15 -10.17
CA THR A 48 -6.73 -1.12 -10.90
C THR A 48 -6.95 0.16 -10.09
N VAL A 49 -6.75 0.11 -8.76
CA VAL A 49 -6.90 1.27 -7.88
C VAL A 49 -5.79 2.30 -8.07
N THR A 50 -4.61 1.85 -8.49
CA THR A 50 -3.40 2.70 -8.60
C THR A 50 -3.08 3.11 -10.03
N THR A 51 -3.92 2.71 -11.00
CA THR A 51 -3.82 3.21 -12.37
C THR A 51 -4.28 4.65 -12.46
N THR A 52 -4.00 5.31 -13.59
CA THR A 52 -4.42 6.70 -13.85
C THR A 52 -5.93 6.90 -13.71
N ASP A 53 -6.73 5.91 -14.09
CA ASP A 53 -8.20 5.93 -13.98
C ASP A 53 -8.71 5.42 -12.62
N GLY A 54 -7.80 5.06 -11.72
CA GLY A 54 -8.08 4.49 -10.41
C GLY A 54 -8.43 5.54 -9.35
N THR A 55 -8.85 5.06 -8.16
CA THR A 55 -9.22 5.95 -7.04
C THR A 55 -8.01 6.47 -6.24
N ALA A 56 -6.80 5.98 -6.51
CA ALA A 56 -5.58 6.37 -5.81
C ALA A 56 -4.33 6.27 -6.71
N PRO A 57 -4.27 7.02 -7.82
CA PRO A 57 -3.11 7.03 -8.72
C PRO A 57 -1.83 7.46 -7.99
N ASP A 58 -1.95 8.37 -7.01
CA ASP A 58 -0.81 8.87 -6.21
C ASP A 58 -0.16 7.80 -5.30
N ALA A 59 -0.76 6.60 -5.19
CA ALA A 59 -0.17 5.47 -4.49
C ALA A 59 0.69 4.56 -5.39
N ALA A 60 0.78 4.84 -6.69
CA ALA A 60 1.64 4.11 -7.61
C ALA A 60 3.11 4.25 -7.20
N VAL A 61 3.88 3.18 -7.39
CA VAL A 61 5.33 3.14 -7.12
C VAL A 61 6.06 2.89 -8.43
N LEU A 62 7.00 3.76 -8.78
CA LEU A 62 7.75 3.65 -10.03
C LEU A 62 8.47 2.29 -10.12
N GLY A 63 8.26 1.57 -11.23
CA GLY A 63 8.88 0.26 -11.48
C GLY A 63 8.19 -0.92 -10.81
N TYR A 64 7.11 -0.70 -10.05
CA TYR A 64 6.42 -1.78 -9.34
C TYR A 64 4.91 -1.76 -9.57
N ARG A 65 4.33 -2.94 -9.75
CA ARG A 65 2.87 -3.13 -9.71
C ARG A 65 2.43 -3.00 -8.25
N VAL A 66 1.47 -2.12 -7.99
CA VAL A 66 0.91 -1.91 -6.64
C VAL A 66 -0.53 -2.39 -6.62
N ALA A 67 -0.86 -3.24 -5.64
CA ALA A 67 -2.24 -3.64 -5.37
C ALA A 67 -2.67 -3.04 -4.03
N GLY A 68 -3.72 -2.22 -4.01
CA GLY A 68 -4.16 -1.58 -2.76
C GLY A 68 -5.55 -0.98 -2.81
N LYS A 69 -5.98 -0.40 -1.70
CA LYS A 69 -7.25 0.32 -1.59
C LYS A 69 -7.12 1.55 -0.71
N THR A 70 -7.81 2.61 -1.14
CA THR A 70 -8.04 3.83 -0.34
C THR A 70 -9.28 3.67 0.52
N GLY A 71 -9.25 4.26 1.72
CA GLY A 71 -10.42 4.46 2.56
C GLY A 71 -10.45 5.90 3.08
N THR A 72 -11.65 6.47 3.17
CA THR A 72 -11.89 7.77 3.80
C THR A 72 -13.10 7.62 4.70
N VAL A 73 -12.94 7.84 5.99
CA VAL A 73 -13.98 7.60 7.00
C VAL A 73 -14.23 8.88 7.78
N LYS A 74 -15.49 9.30 7.88
CA LYS A 74 -15.87 10.39 8.80
C LYS A 74 -15.74 9.89 10.23
N LYS A 75 -15.09 10.66 11.10
CA LYS A 75 -14.93 10.26 12.50
C LYS A 75 -16.27 10.29 13.23
N PHE A 76 -16.53 9.28 14.04
CA PHE A 76 -17.68 9.24 14.93
C PHE A 76 -17.35 9.92 16.25
N GLY A 77 -18.25 10.76 16.74
CA GLY A 77 -18.15 11.46 18.02
C GLY A 77 -19.48 11.43 18.79
N PRO A 78 -19.56 12.12 19.94
CA PRO A 78 -20.74 12.09 20.81
C PRO A 78 -22.05 12.52 20.12
N GLN A 79 -21.97 13.31 19.04
CA GLN A 79 -23.13 13.79 18.28
C GLN A 79 -23.31 13.11 16.92
N GLY A 80 -22.64 11.96 16.68
CA GLY A 80 -22.68 11.26 15.40
C GLY A 80 -21.43 11.47 14.56
N TYR A 81 -21.55 11.33 13.23
CA TYR A 81 -20.42 11.55 12.32
C TYR A 81 -20.05 13.02 12.25
N SER A 82 -18.75 13.31 12.36
CA SER A 82 -18.21 14.66 12.23
C SER A 82 -18.27 15.13 10.78
N ASP A 83 -18.51 16.42 10.58
CA ASP A 83 -18.58 17.03 9.24
C ASP A 83 -17.21 17.33 8.64
N ASP A 84 -16.21 17.56 9.48
CA ASP A 84 -14.89 18.07 9.12
C ASP A 84 -13.72 17.15 9.57
N ARG A 85 -14.01 16.11 10.35
CA ARG A 85 -12.98 15.20 10.89
C ARG A 85 -12.98 13.87 10.15
N TYR A 86 -11.83 13.54 9.56
CA TYR A 86 -11.66 12.37 8.70
C TYR A 86 -10.50 11.47 9.16
N LEU A 87 -10.66 10.17 8.93
CA LEU A 87 -9.58 9.20 8.88
C LEU A 87 -9.31 8.85 7.42
N ALA A 88 -8.12 9.22 6.94
CA ALA A 88 -7.65 8.92 5.60
C ALA A 88 -6.72 7.70 5.67
N LEU A 89 -6.97 6.66 4.88
CA LEU A 89 -6.15 5.46 4.88
C LEU A 89 -5.84 4.95 3.48
N PHE A 90 -4.69 4.31 3.34
CA PHE A 90 -4.35 3.51 2.19
C PHE A 90 -3.67 2.23 2.67
N ALA A 91 -4.16 1.07 2.21
CA ALA A 91 -3.55 -0.22 2.47
C ALA A 91 -3.23 -0.91 1.16
N GLY A 92 -2.02 -1.44 1.03
CA GLY A 92 -1.58 -2.07 -0.20
C GLY A 92 -0.34 -2.92 -0.05
N MET A 93 0.04 -3.53 -1.15
CA MET A 93 1.18 -4.44 -1.25
C MET A 93 1.93 -4.23 -2.56
N ALA A 94 3.23 -4.52 -2.54
CA ALA A 94 4.08 -4.47 -3.71
C ALA A 94 5.26 -5.47 -3.60
N PRO A 95 5.78 -5.98 -4.72
CA PRO A 95 5.15 -5.97 -6.06
C PRO A 95 3.85 -6.80 -6.09
N ALA A 96 2.86 -6.44 -6.89
CA ALA A 96 1.54 -7.09 -6.85
C ALA A 96 1.57 -8.57 -7.28
N GLN A 97 2.46 -8.94 -8.21
CA GLN A 97 2.61 -10.32 -8.68
C GLN A 97 3.29 -11.23 -7.65
N HIS A 98 4.36 -10.73 -7.04
CA HIS A 98 5.14 -11.45 -6.03
C HIS A 98 5.35 -10.56 -4.79
N PRO A 99 4.32 -10.36 -3.96
CA PRO A 99 4.36 -9.41 -2.86
C PRO A 99 5.48 -9.68 -1.88
N ARG A 100 6.24 -8.63 -1.57
CA ARG A 100 7.31 -8.66 -0.55
C ARG A 100 6.95 -7.84 0.68
N PHE A 101 6.15 -6.80 0.50
CA PHE A 101 5.71 -5.92 1.57
C PHE A 101 4.22 -5.69 1.52
N VAL A 102 3.64 -5.51 2.71
CA VAL A 102 2.32 -4.94 2.91
C VAL A 102 2.48 -3.71 3.78
N LEU A 103 1.86 -2.61 3.38
CA LEU A 103 1.90 -1.35 4.10
C LEU A 103 0.48 -0.80 4.25
N ALA A 104 0.15 -0.39 5.46
CA ALA A 104 -1.07 0.34 5.77
C ALA A 104 -0.69 1.70 6.37
N VAL A 105 -1.07 2.76 5.68
CA VAL A 105 -0.88 4.15 6.11
C VAL A 105 -2.22 4.70 6.56
N MET A 106 -2.25 5.33 7.72
CA MET A 106 -3.44 5.98 8.27
C MET A 106 -3.06 7.37 8.77
N LEU A 107 -3.77 8.39 8.30
CA LEU A 107 -3.66 9.76 8.76
C LEU A 107 -4.95 10.15 9.48
N ASN A 108 -4.78 10.63 10.71
CA ASN A 108 -5.87 11.09 11.55
C ASN A 108 -6.04 12.60 11.42
N GLU A 109 -7.22 13.02 10.98
CA GLU A 109 -7.63 14.43 10.87
C GLU A 109 -6.65 15.27 10.02
N PRO A 110 -6.44 14.93 8.73
CA PRO A 110 -5.60 15.74 7.85
C PRO A 110 -6.21 17.15 7.65
N GLN A 111 -5.41 18.21 7.89
CA GLN A 111 -5.90 19.60 7.92
C GLN A 111 -5.51 20.45 6.69
N ALA A 112 -4.68 19.93 5.79
CA ALA A 112 -4.08 20.69 4.68
C ALA A 112 -4.97 20.77 3.41
N GLY A 113 -6.30 20.85 3.57
CA GLY A 113 -7.24 21.00 2.45
C GLY A 113 -7.46 19.77 1.56
N LYS A 114 -6.76 18.66 1.82
CA LYS A 114 -6.99 17.35 1.20
C LYS A 114 -7.36 16.34 2.28
N PHE A 115 -8.41 15.54 2.05
CA PHE A 115 -8.91 14.58 3.04
C PHE A 115 -9.18 13.17 2.48
N TYR A 116 -9.15 12.99 1.16
CA TYR A 116 -9.31 11.67 0.56
C TYR A 116 -8.07 10.80 0.79
N GLY A 117 -8.28 9.54 1.20
CA GLY A 117 -7.23 8.55 1.46
C GLY A 117 -6.21 8.41 0.32
N GLY A 118 -6.66 8.39 -0.93
CA GLY A 118 -5.78 8.32 -2.10
C GLY A 118 -4.85 9.52 -2.25
N GLN A 119 -5.33 10.73 -1.92
CA GLN A 119 -4.58 11.98 -2.10
C GLN A 119 -3.63 12.29 -0.93
N VAL A 120 -3.92 11.75 0.26
CA VAL A 120 -3.19 12.07 1.50
C VAL A 120 -2.34 10.88 1.94
N ALA A 121 -2.93 9.69 2.03
CA ALA A 121 -2.21 8.47 2.42
C ALA A 121 -1.48 7.81 1.24
N GLY A 122 -1.96 7.99 0.01
CA GLY A 122 -1.34 7.44 -1.21
C GLY A 122 0.11 7.89 -1.43
N PRO A 123 0.42 9.20 -1.45
CA PRO A 123 1.79 9.68 -1.62
C PRO A 123 2.76 9.16 -0.55
N VAL A 124 2.29 9.10 0.71
CA VAL A 124 3.07 8.56 1.83
C VAL A 124 3.33 7.06 1.64
N PHE A 125 2.30 6.31 1.23
CA PHE A 125 2.45 4.90 0.89
C PHE A 125 3.49 4.71 -0.22
N SER A 126 3.39 5.48 -1.31
CA SER A 126 4.29 5.37 -2.45
C SER A 126 5.76 5.58 -2.04
N ALA A 127 6.04 6.68 -1.32
CA ALA A 127 7.40 7.01 -0.88
C ALA A 127 8.00 5.95 0.06
N VAL A 128 7.25 5.49 1.06
CA VAL A 128 7.73 4.49 2.03
C VAL A 128 7.90 3.12 1.38
N MET A 129 6.97 2.72 0.51
CA MET A 129 7.03 1.44 -0.19
C MET A 129 8.21 1.41 -1.17
N ALA A 130 8.44 2.48 -1.94
CA ALA A 130 9.57 2.60 -2.84
C ALA A 130 10.90 2.38 -2.10
N GLU A 131 11.07 3.05 -0.96
CA GLU A 131 12.29 2.96 -0.17
C GLU A 131 12.45 1.57 0.46
N ALA A 132 11.37 0.96 0.98
CA ALA A 132 11.41 -0.38 1.53
C ALA A 132 11.83 -1.43 0.48
N LEU A 133 11.27 -1.35 -0.74
CA LEU A 133 11.62 -2.23 -1.86
C LEU A 133 13.07 -2.05 -2.28
N ARG A 134 13.53 -0.80 -2.36
CA ARG A 134 14.92 -0.44 -2.71
C ARG A 134 15.92 -0.97 -1.68
N LEU A 135 15.68 -0.71 -0.39
CA LEU A 135 16.55 -1.16 0.70
C LEU A 135 16.64 -2.69 0.79
N GLN A 136 15.62 -3.40 0.30
CA GLN A 136 15.54 -4.86 0.32
C GLN A 136 15.91 -5.48 -1.04
N ASN A 137 16.46 -4.70 -1.96
CA ASN A 137 16.91 -5.12 -3.29
C ASN A 137 15.85 -5.93 -4.06
N VAL A 138 14.58 -5.54 -3.94
CA VAL A 138 13.50 -6.20 -4.68
C VAL A 138 13.55 -5.73 -6.13
N ALA A 139 13.65 -6.65 -7.09
CA ALA A 139 13.69 -6.30 -8.51
C ALA A 139 12.35 -5.66 -8.97
N PRO A 140 12.39 -4.58 -9.77
CA PRO A 140 11.20 -4.02 -10.44
C PRO A 140 10.46 -5.08 -11.27
N ASP A 141 9.13 -5.07 -11.23
CA ASP A 141 8.26 -5.96 -12.05
C ASP A 141 7.49 -5.20 -13.15
N VAL A 142 7.84 -3.92 -13.35
CA VAL A 142 7.39 -3.06 -14.45
C VAL A 142 8.62 -2.42 -15.09
N ALA A 143 8.63 -2.35 -16.42
CA ALA A 143 9.66 -1.62 -17.14
C ALA A 143 9.64 -0.14 -16.75
N ILE A 144 10.79 0.38 -16.30
CA ILE A 144 10.97 1.81 -16.05
C ILE A 144 11.39 2.43 -17.38
N ASP A 145 10.58 3.34 -17.91
CA ASP A 145 10.98 4.13 -19.06
C ASP A 145 12.17 5.04 -18.66
N PRO A 146 13.36 4.85 -19.25
CA PRO A 146 14.55 5.63 -18.91
C PRO A 146 14.42 7.13 -19.24
N SER A 147 13.38 7.54 -19.97
CA SER A 147 13.09 8.96 -20.26
C SER A 147 12.37 9.69 -19.12
N VAL A 148 11.85 8.96 -18.11
CA VAL A 148 11.29 9.55 -16.88
C VAL A 148 12.45 10.04 -16.01
N ARG A 149 12.81 11.32 -16.26
CA ARG A 149 13.90 12.12 -15.69
C ARG A 149 14.42 11.64 -14.32
N VAL A 150 15.62 11.05 -14.34
CA VAL A 150 16.58 11.22 -13.24
C VAL A 150 16.78 12.72 -13.08
N ALA A 151 16.42 13.27 -11.91
CA ALA A 151 16.68 14.67 -11.60
C ALA A 151 18.14 14.98 -11.93
N GLN A 152 18.34 15.88 -12.90
CA GLN A 152 19.65 16.43 -13.20
C GLN A 152 20.17 17.06 -11.92
N GLY A 153 21.18 16.43 -11.33
CA GLY A 153 21.99 17.05 -10.29
C GLY A 153 22.50 18.37 -10.84
N GLY A 154 22.14 19.46 -10.16
CA GLY A 154 22.60 20.79 -10.51
C GLY A 154 24.11 20.80 -10.62
N ALA A 155 24.61 21.05 -11.84
CA ALA A 155 25.98 21.46 -12.04
C ALA A 155 26.09 22.89 -11.50
N ALA A 156 26.55 23.02 -10.26
CA ALA A 156 27.09 24.27 -9.76
C ALA A 156 28.44 24.50 -10.46
N ARG A 157 28.51 25.55 -11.27
CA ARG A 157 29.72 26.33 -11.56
C ARG A 157 29.34 27.79 -11.57
#